data_AF-A0A960XPC9-F1
#
_entry.id   AF-A0A960XPC9-F1
#
_cell.length_a   1.000
_cell.length_b   1.000
_cell.length_c   1.000
_cell.angle_alpha   90.00
_cell.angle_beta   90.00
_cell.angle_gamma   90.00
#
_symmetry.space_group_name_H-M   'P 1'
#
loop_
_entity.id
_entity.type
_entity.pdbx_description
1 polymer ?
#
loop_
_entity_poly.entity_id
_entity_poly.type
_entity_poly.pdbx_seq_one_letter_code
_entity_poly.pdbx_strand_id
1 'polypeptide(L)'
;MGIAGVLSSDPAPFLSINSGELQETSRALRDWVRLAGLAQSDILFPNRFGTAMSRNAVQQRLRLWVQSASASCPSLLGRHISPHTLRHTTAMHLLQSGVSSPVIALWLGHENPATTHQYVEADLQMKEQALSRMHPPNQKNLRFKPASRLLRFLDSL
;
A
#
# COMPACT_ATOMS: atom_id res chain seq x y z
N MET A 1 1.91 2.43 -42.21
CA MET A 1 3.30 2.49 -41.69
C MET A 1 3.45 3.88 -41.08
N GLY A 2 3.65 3.99 -39.76
CA GLY A 2 3.86 5.27 -39.08
C GLY A 2 2.82 5.61 -38.00
N ILE A 3 3.02 5.03 -36.81
CA ILE A 3 2.47 5.49 -35.53
C ILE A 3 3.49 6.46 -34.91
N ALA A 4 3.09 7.69 -34.60
CA ALA A 4 3.77 8.64 -33.71
C ALA A 4 2.86 9.85 -33.54
N GLY A 5 2.55 10.39 -32.37
CA GLY A 5 2.87 10.03 -31.00
C GLY A 5 2.05 11.01 -30.15
N VAL A 6 1.11 10.50 -29.36
CA VAL A 6 0.37 11.29 -28.37
C VAL A 6 1.32 11.50 -27.20
N LEU A 7 1.98 12.66 -27.17
CA LEU A 7 2.55 13.20 -25.93
C LEU A 7 1.39 13.78 -25.11
N SER A 8 0.64 12.90 -24.45
CA SER A 8 -0.18 13.29 -23.30
C SER A 8 0.77 13.42 -22.12
N SER A 9 1.15 14.66 -21.83
CA SER A 9 1.83 15.04 -20.60
C SER A 9 0.86 14.91 -19.43
N ASP A 10 0.63 13.69 -18.98
CA ASP A 10 -0.02 13.45 -17.69
C ASP A 10 0.96 13.83 -16.58
N PRO A 11 0.63 14.80 -15.71
CA PRO A 11 1.48 15.13 -14.59
C PRO A 11 1.57 13.91 -13.67
N ALA A 12 2.79 13.59 -13.22
CA ALA A 12 3.02 12.52 -12.27
C ALA A 12 2.03 12.65 -11.08
N PRO A 13 1.47 11.53 -10.58
CA PRO A 13 0.36 11.49 -9.60
C PRO A 13 0.69 12.09 -8.22
N PHE A 14 1.87 12.68 -8.06
CA PHE A 14 2.34 13.28 -6.81
C PHE A 14 1.53 14.52 -6.37
N LEU A 15 0.87 15.21 -7.31
CA LEU A 15 0.17 16.47 -7.01
C LEU A 15 -1.22 16.32 -6.38
N SER A 16 -1.72 15.09 -6.17
CA SER A 16 -3.06 14.87 -5.61
C SER A 16 -3.08 14.18 -4.24
N ILE A 17 -1.92 13.88 -3.65
CA ILE A 17 -1.86 13.50 -2.23
C ILE A 17 -2.09 14.79 -1.42
N ASN A 18 -3.17 14.83 -0.64
CA ASN A 18 -3.57 15.98 0.19
C ASN A 18 -2.36 16.68 0.81
N SER A 19 -2.03 17.87 0.29
CA SER A 19 -0.85 18.63 0.67
C SER A 19 -0.80 19.01 2.16
N GLY A 20 -1.89 18.83 2.90
CA GLY A 20 -1.97 19.07 4.35
C GLY A 20 -1.25 18.04 5.22
N GLU A 21 -1.35 16.74 4.91
CA GLU A 21 -0.82 15.66 5.78
C GLU A 21 0.71 15.55 5.71
N LEU A 22 1.29 15.75 4.52
CA LEU A 22 2.75 15.80 4.36
C LEU A 22 3.37 16.99 5.09
N GLN A 23 2.65 18.12 5.13
CA GLN A 23 3.05 19.31 5.87
C GLN A 23 3.04 19.06 7.38
N GLU A 24 2.11 18.26 7.87
CA GLU A 24 2.02 17.91 9.29
C GLU A 24 3.19 17.03 9.76
N THR A 25 3.54 15.99 8.99
CA THR A 25 4.69 15.12 9.33
C THR A 25 6.02 15.90 9.26
N SER A 26 6.22 16.71 8.22
CA SER A 26 7.44 17.53 8.10
C SER A 26 7.56 18.58 9.22
N ARG A 27 6.43 19.10 9.69
CA ARG A 27 6.38 20.03 10.83
C ARG A 27 6.75 19.31 12.12
N ALA A 28 6.11 18.17 12.39
CA ALA A 28 6.41 17.36 13.57
C ALA A 28 7.89 16.94 13.64
N LEU A 29 8.50 16.58 12.51
CA LEU A 29 9.94 16.27 12.45
C LEU A 29 10.82 17.49 12.72
N ARG A 30 10.47 18.66 12.16
CA ARG A 30 11.20 19.92 12.44
C ARG A 30 11.08 20.34 13.90
N ASP A 31 9.92 20.15 14.49
CA ASP A 31 9.67 20.44 15.90
C ASP A 31 10.47 19.49 16.79
N TRP A 32 10.48 18.20 16.45
CA TRP A 32 11.29 17.19 17.11
C TRP A 32 12.79 17.52 17.06
N VAL A 33 13.34 17.85 15.88
CA VAL A 33 14.77 18.22 15.74
C VAL A 33 15.12 19.40 16.64
N ARG A 34 14.25 20.41 16.73
CA ARG A 34 14.44 21.57 17.61
C ARG A 34 14.36 21.19 19.09
N LEU A 35 13.36 20.42 19.49
CA LEU A 35 13.14 20.00 20.88
C LEU A 35 14.25 19.06 21.39
N ALA A 36 14.74 18.18 20.52
CA ALA A 36 15.82 17.25 20.82
C ALA A 36 17.22 17.88 20.68
N GLY A 37 17.33 19.11 20.17
CA GLY A 37 18.59 19.83 20.00
C GLY A 37 19.55 19.17 19.01
N LEU A 38 19.02 18.52 17.98
CA LEU A 38 19.82 17.72 17.04
C LEU A 38 20.53 18.60 16.00
N ALA A 39 21.82 18.34 15.78
CA ALA A 39 22.58 18.85 14.65
C ALA A 39 22.33 18.01 13.39
N GLN A 40 22.77 18.51 12.23
CA GLN A 40 22.52 17.85 10.94
C GLN A 40 23.15 16.46 10.81
N SER A 41 24.25 16.20 11.51
CA SER A 41 24.96 14.91 11.53
C SER A 41 24.46 13.95 12.61
N ASP A 42 23.52 14.39 13.45
CA ASP A 42 23.07 13.57 14.58
C ASP A 42 22.07 12.51 14.13
N ILE A 43 21.98 11.47 14.94
CA ILE A 43 21.00 10.42 14.73
C ILE A 43 19.61 11.01 14.98
N LEU A 44 18.74 10.96 13.96
CA LEU A 44 17.42 11.59 14.02
C LEU A 44 16.55 11.07 15.18
N PHE A 45 16.66 9.78 15.50
CA PHE A 45 15.96 9.16 16.62
C PHE A 45 16.96 8.45 17.54
N PRO A 46 17.58 9.17 18.49
CA PRO A 46 18.47 8.59 19.46
C PRO A 46 17.68 7.88 20.56
N ASN A 47 18.30 6.89 21.19
CA ASN A 47 17.86 6.33 22.45
C ASN A 47 18.42 7.14 23.62
N ARG A 48 18.12 6.73 24.87
CA ARG A 48 18.57 7.44 26.09
C ARG A 48 20.08 7.54 26.27
N PHE A 49 20.85 6.74 25.54
CA PHE A 49 22.31 6.71 25.56
C PHE A 49 22.93 7.49 24.37
N GLY A 50 22.12 8.18 23.56
CA GLY A 50 22.59 8.92 22.39
C GLY A 50 22.89 8.08 21.15
N THR A 51 22.64 6.76 21.19
CA THR A 51 22.85 5.86 20.04
C THR A 51 21.55 5.61 19.30
N ALA A 52 21.60 5.02 18.10
CA ALA A 52 20.41 4.78 17.30
C ALA A 52 19.36 3.93 18.02
N MET A 53 18.09 4.33 17.88
CA MET A 53 16.98 3.55 18.40
C MET A 53 16.86 2.21 17.65
N SER A 54 16.85 1.11 18.39
CA SER A 54 16.65 -0.22 17.81
C SER A 54 15.19 -0.44 17.41
N ARG A 55 14.95 -1.38 16.49
CA ARG A 55 13.59 -1.79 16.08
C ARG A 55 12.72 -2.18 17.28
N ASN A 56 13.29 -2.90 18.24
CA ASN A 56 12.57 -3.31 19.45
C ASN A 56 12.19 -2.12 20.32
N ALA A 57 13.07 -1.12 20.43
CA ALA A 57 12.79 0.11 21.17
C ALA A 57 11.65 0.91 20.51
N VAL A 58 11.63 1.00 19.16
CA VAL A 58 10.52 1.62 18.42
C VAL A 58 9.20 0.90 18.72
N GLN A 59 9.19 -0.44 18.65
CA GLN A 59 7.99 -1.24 18.94
C GLN A 59 7.52 -1.08 20.39
N GLN A 60 8.44 -1.01 21.36
CA GLN A 60 8.12 -0.75 22.76
C GLN A 60 7.49 0.63 22.94
N ARG A 61 8.10 1.68 22.36
CA ARG A 61 7.55 3.04 22.40
C ARG A 61 6.16 3.09 21.79
N LEU A 62 5.95 2.49 20.63
CA LEU A 62 4.65 2.44 19.97
C LEU A 62 3.57 1.80 20.86
N ARG A 63 3.89 0.70 21.56
CA ARG A 63 2.95 0.07 22.50
C ARG A 63 2.53 1.02 23.63
N LEU A 64 3.47 1.77 24.20
CA LEU A 64 3.17 2.76 25.24
C LEU A 64 2.25 3.86 24.71
N TRP A 65 2.51 4.37 23.50
CA TRP A 65 1.66 5.37 22.86
C TRP A 65 0.26 4.84 22.56
N VAL A 66 0.13 3.62 22.05
CA VAL A 66 -1.18 2.99 21.79
C VAL A 66 -1.95 2.81 23.10
N GLN A 67 -1.29 2.37 24.18
CA GLN A 67 -1.91 2.24 25.48
C GLN A 67 -2.42 3.59 26.01
N SER A 68 -1.62 4.65 25.89
CA SER A 68 -2.03 6.00 26.30
C SER A 68 -3.17 6.54 25.43
N ALA A 69 -3.10 6.37 24.12
CA ALA A 69 -4.12 6.84 23.18
C ALA A 69 -5.45 6.08 23.34
N SER A 70 -5.41 4.83 23.82
CA SER A 70 -6.61 4.02 24.06
C SER A 70 -7.55 4.65 25.10
N ALA A 71 -7.05 5.52 25.97
CA ALA A 71 -7.88 6.26 26.93
C ALA A 71 -8.83 7.26 26.23
N SER A 72 -8.37 7.89 25.15
CA SER A 72 -9.17 8.85 24.36
C SER A 72 -9.80 8.21 23.13
N CYS A 73 -9.30 7.05 22.69
CA CYS A 73 -9.77 6.33 21.51
C CYS A 73 -10.01 4.85 21.86
N PRO A 74 -11.20 4.50 22.39
CA PRO A 74 -11.51 3.13 22.81
C PRO A 74 -11.42 2.09 21.69
N SER A 75 -11.51 2.48 20.41
CA SER A 75 -11.37 1.59 19.25
C SER A 75 -9.97 0.96 19.11
N LEU A 76 -8.98 1.50 19.81
CA LEU A 76 -7.62 0.96 19.89
C LEU A 76 -7.49 -0.18 20.91
N LEU A 77 -8.44 -0.33 21.84
CA LEU A 77 -8.40 -1.37 22.87
C LEU A 77 -8.41 -2.75 22.23
N GLY A 78 -7.48 -3.61 22.68
CA GLY A 78 -7.33 -4.98 22.18
C GLY A 78 -6.73 -5.09 20.77
N ARG A 79 -6.40 -3.98 20.10
CA ARG A 79 -5.76 -4.03 18.77
C ARG A 79 -4.25 -4.24 18.88
N HIS A 80 -3.73 -5.17 18.09
CA HIS A 80 -2.28 -5.38 17.97
C HIS A 80 -1.69 -4.43 16.92
N ILE A 81 -1.22 -3.26 17.37
CA ILE A 81 -0.60 -2.25 16.52
C ILE A 81 0.92 -2.38 16.59
N SER A 82 1.53 -2.54 15.42
CA SER A 82 2.98 -2.68 15.24
C SER A 82 3.50 -1.76 14.13
N PRO A 83 4.82 -1.54 14.01
CA PRO A 83 5.37 -0.79 12.88
C PRO A 83 4.98 -1.37 11.52
N HIS A 84 4.82 -2.69 11.42
CA HIS A 84 4.34 -3.34 10.20
C HIS A 84 2.86 -3.02 9.93
N THR A 85 2.02 -2.98 10.96
CA THR A 85 0.61 -2.59 10.83
C THR A 85 0.50 -1.17 10.28
N LEU A 86 1.28 -0.24 10.85
CA LEU A 86 1.30 1.16 10.38
C LEU A 86 1.74 1.25 8.91
N ARG A 87 2.82 0.56 8.54
CA ARG A 87 3.32 0.51 7.16
C ARG A 87 2.27 -0.01 6.18
N HIS A 88 1.58 -1.10 6.56
CA HIS A 88 0.52 -1.68 5.75
C HIS A 88 -0.64 -0.70 5.54
N THR A 89 -1.10 -0.04 6.60
CA THR A 89 -2.14 0.98 6.51
C THR A 89 -1.72 2.15 5.63
N THR A 90 -0.47 2.63 5.73
CA THR A 90 0.05 3.67 4.84
C THR A 90 0.05 3.22 3.39
N ALA A 91 0.50 1.99 3.10
CA ALA A 91 0.49 1.44 1.75
C ALA A 91 -0.94 1.37 1.17
N MET A 92 -1.90 0.93 1.99
CA MET A 92 -3.30 0.82 1.60
C MET A 92 -3.92 2.20 1.31
N HIS A 93 -3.67 3.21 2.16
CA HIS A 93 -4.13 4.57 1.90
C HIS A 93 -3.54 5.14 0.62
N LEU A 94 -2.26 4.90 0.33
CA LEU A 94 -1.63 5.32 -0.92
C LEU A 94 -2.29 4.64 -2.13
N LEU A 95 -2.55 3.33 -2.06
CA LEU A 95 -3.21 2.60 -3.12
C LEU A 95 -4.63 3.12 -3.38
N GLN A 96 -5.41 3.33 -2.31
CA GLN A 96 -6.77 3.88 -2.38
C GLN A 96 -6.82 5.31 -2.94
N SER A 97 -5.75 6.09 -2.72
CA SER A 97 -5.59 7.43 -3.33
C SER A 97 -5.20 7.38 -4.82
N GLY A 98 -5.05 6.19 -5.40
CA GLY A 98 -4.74 5.99 -6.82
C GLY A 98 -3.24 5.92 -7.14
N VAL A 99 -2.37 5.84 -6.13
CA VAL A 99 -0.93 5.64 -6.37
C VAL A 99 -0.71 4.21 -6.84
N SER A 100 -0.01 4.06 -7.96
CA SER A 100 0.25 2.74 -8.53
C SER A 100 1.10 1.86 -7.60
N SER A 101 0.75 0.58 -7.50
CA SER A 101 1.45 -0.42 -6.69
C SER A 101 2.99 -0.43 -6.85
N PRO A 102 3.56 -0.35 -8.08
CA PRO A 102 5.02 -0.28 -8.26
C PRO A 102 5.68 0.95 -7.60
N VAL A 103 4.99 2.09 -7.59
CA VAL A 103 5.46 3.32 -6.94
C VAL A 103 5.43 3.18 -5.42
N ILE A 104 4.38 2.57 -4.87
CA ILE A 104 4.27 2.30 -3.43
C ILE A 104 5.40 1.36 -2.96
N ALA A 105 5.65 0.28 -3.70
CA ALA A 105 6.72 -0.67 -3.38
C ALA A 105 8.11 -0.01 -3.39
N LEU A 106 8.34 0.91 -4.35
CA LEU A 106 9.56 1.72 -4.41
C LEU A 106 9.69 2.64 -3.19
N TRP A 107 8.64 3.37 -2.81
CA TRP A 107 8.67 4.32 -1.70
C TRP A 107 8.84 3.65 -0.34
N LEU A 108 8.18 2.51 -0.15
CA LEU A 108 8.28 1.78 1.10
C LEU A 108 9.58 0.96 1.17
N GLY A 109 10.26 0.72 0.04
CA GLY A 109 11.57 0.07 -0.03
C GLY A 109 11.45 -1.45 -0.07
N HIS A 110 11.86 -2.04 -1.20
CA HIS A 110 11.95 -3.47 -1.53
C HIS A 110 10.83 -4.33 -0.93
N GLU A 111 9.62 -3.82 -0.97
CA GLU A 111 8.45 -4.64 -0.71
C GLU A 111 8.37 -5.70 -1.81
N ASN A 112 8.24 -6.96 -1.45
CA ASN A 112 8.12 -8.03 -2.43
C ASN A 112 6.90 -7.72 -3.33
N PRO A 113 7.01 -7.72 -4.67
CA PRO A 113 5.84 -7.55 -5.54
C PRO A 113 4.68 -8.48 -5.17
N ALA A 114 4.98 -9.64 -4.56
CA ALA A 114 3.98 -10.54 -3.99
C ALA A 114 3.17 -9.96 -2.81
N THR A 115 3.78 -9.15 -1.92
CA THR A 115 3.05 -8.47 -0.84
C THR A 115 2.30 -7.23 -1.35
N THR A 116 2.76 -6.61 -2.43
CA THR A 116 2.01 -5.53 -3.08
C THR A 116 0.81 -6.05 -3.89
N HIS A 117 0.87 -7.27 -4.44
CA HIS A 117 -0.30 -7.96 -5.01
C HIS A 117 -1.40 -8.15 -3.94
N GLN A 118 -1.00 -8.42 -2.69
CA GLN A 118 -1.93 -8.53 -1.56
C GLN A 118 -2.73 -7.23 -1.34
N TYR A 119 -2.19 -6.05 -1.66
CA TYR A 119 -2.93 -4.79 -1.56
C TYR A 119 -4.01 -4.65 -2.63
N VAL A 120 -3.70 -5.05 -3.86
CA VAL A 120 -4.68 -5.08 -4.97
C VAL A 120 -5.78 -6.11 -4.68
N GLU A 121 -5.44 -7.23 -4.06
CA GLU A 121 -6.43 -8.21 -3.63
C GLU A 121 -7.30 -7.74 -2.45
N ALA A 122 -6.73 -6.97 -1.53
CA ALA A 122 -7.42 -6.45 -0.34
C ALA A 122 -8.37 -5.29 -0.65
N ASP A 123 -8.15 -4.55 -1.75
CA ASP A 123 -9.00 -3.41 -2.11
C ASP A 123 -10.26 -3.84 -2.85
N LEU A 124 -11.35 -4.05 -2.08
CA LEU A 124 -12.67 -4.35 -2.63
C LEU A 124 -13.21 -3.22 -3.51
N GLN A 125 -12.93 -1.96 -3.18
CA GLN A 125 -13.42 -0.81 -3.93
C GLN A 125 -12.72 -0.72 -5.29
N MET A 126 -11.41 -0.97 -5.33
CA MET A 126 -10.65 -1.01 -6.58
C MET A 126 -11.06 -2.22 -7.45
N LYS A 127 -11.37 -3.37 -6.83
CA LYS A 127 -11.96 -4.53 -7.51
C LYS A 127 -13.34 -4.21 -8.12
N GLU A 128 -14.23 -3.56 -7.37
CA GLU A 128 -15.53 -3.13 -7.87
C GLU A 128 -15.40 -2.12 -9.02
N GLN A 129 -14.46 -1.17 -8.92
CA GLN A 129 -14.16 -0.24 -10.01
C GLN A 129 -13.59 -0.93 -11.25
N ALA A 130 -12.70 -1.91 -11.06
CA ALA A 130 -12.17 -2.71 -12.17
C ALA A 130 -13.28 -3.54 -12.84
N LEU A 131 -14.13 -4.18 -12.04
CA LEU A 131 -15.29 -4.94 -12.52
C LEU A 131 -16.28 -4.05 -13.28
N SER A 132 -16.59 -2.85 -12.77
CA SER A 132 -17.52 -1.92 -13.44
C SER A 132 -16.97 -1.34 -14.74
N ARG A 133 -15.64 -1.26 -14.89
CA ARG A 133 -14.98 -0.85 -16.15
C ARG A 133 -14.84 -1.99 -17.16
N MET A 134 -15.04 -3.24 -16.75
CA MET A 134 -15.01 -4.38 -17.67
C MET A 134 -16.38 -4.56 -18.31
N HIS A 135 -16.41 -4.64 -19.65
CA HIS A 135 -17.60 -5.13 -20.34
C HIS A 135 -17.74 -6.63 -20.06
N PRO A 136 -18.97 -7.12 -19.79
CA PRO A 136 -19.19 -8.56 -19.65
C PRO A 136 -18.66 -9.24 -20.93
N PRO A 137 -17.82 -10.27 -20.80
CA PRO A 137 -17.25 -10.91 -21.97
C PRO A 137 -18.41 -11.39 -22.84
N ASN A 138 -18.41 -10.99 -24.12
CA ASN A 138 -19.33 -11.52 -25.13
C ASN A 138 -18.93 -12.95 -25.48
N GLN A 139 -18.92 -13.82 -24.47
CA GLN A 139 -18.77 -15.24 -24.63
C GLN A 139 -20.09 -15.75 -25.18
N LYS A 140 -20.14 -15.94 -26.51
CA LYS A 140 -21.08 -16.89 -27.07
C LYS A 140 -20.82 -18.20 -26.34
N ASN A 141 -21.79 -18.66 -25.55
CA ASN A 141 -21.80 -20.01 -25.01
C ASN A 141 -21.79 -20.98 -26.19
N LEU A 142 -20.61 -21.29 -26.70
CA LEU A 142 -20.43 -22.31 -27.72
C LEU A 142 -20.63 -23.63 -27.01
N ARG A 143 -21.84 -24.19 -27.13
CA ARG A 143 -22.11 -25.56 -26.71
C ARG A 143 -21.16 -26.46 -27.49
N PHE A 144 -20.16 -27.01 -26.81
CA PHE A 144 -19.19 -27.92 -27.40
C PHE A 144 -19.94 -29.10 -28.02
N LYS A 145 -19.76 -29.28 -29.33
CA LYS A 145 -20.25 -30.45 -30.06
C LYS A 145 -19.04 -31.34 -30.36
N PRO A 146 -18.87 -32.47 -29.67
CA PRO A 146 -17.74 -33.35 -29.91
C PRO A 146 -17.77 -33.89 -31.35
N ALA A 147 -16.60 -33.98 -31.97
CA ALA A 147 -16.48 -34.59 -33.29
C ALA A 147 -16.84 -36.09 -33.23
N SER A 148 -17.45 -36.61 -34.29
CA SER A 148 -17.89 -38.01 -34.38
C SER A 148 -16.76 -39.03 -34.21
N ARG A 149 -15.50 -38.62 -34.42
CA ARG A 149 -14.32 -39.44 -34.13
C ARG A 149 -14.06 -39.58 -32.63
N LEU A 150 -14.28 -38.52 -31.86
CA LEU A 150 -14.11 -38.51 -30.40
C LEU A 150 -15.17 -39.39 -29.73
N LEU A 151 -16.43 -39.29 -30.17
CA LEU A 151 -17.51 -40.15 -29.67
C LEU A 151 -17.22 -41.63 -29.92
N ARG A 152 -16.80 -41.98 -31.14
CA ARG A 152 -16.42 -43.36 -31.47
C ARG A 152 -15.22 -43.89 -30.68
N PHE A 153 -14.27 -43.03 -30.33
CA PHE A 153 -13.14 -43.41 -29.49
C PHE A 153 -13.59 -43.70 -28.05
N LEU A 154 -14.47 -42.87 -27.49
CA LEU A 154 -15.01 -43.06 -26.16
C LEU A 154 -15.93 -44.29 -26.06
N ASP A 155 -16.70 -44.60 -27.10
CA ASP A 155 -17.52 -45.82 -27.18
C ASP A 155 -16.69 -47.12 -27.32
N SER A 156 -15.38 -47.01 -27.58
CA SER A 156 -14.47 -48.15 -27.76
C SER A 156 -13.61 -48.46 -26.51
N LEU A 157 -13.79 -47.70 -25.43
CA LEU A 157 -13.22 -47.94 -24.10
C LEU A 157 -14.15 -48.84 -23.28
#